data_AF-A0A7J8YKD3-F1
#
_entry.id   AF-A0A7J8YKD3-F1
#
_cell.length_a   1.000
_cell.length_b   1.000
_cell.length_c   1.000
_cell.angle_alpha   90.00
_cell.angle_beta   90.00
_cell.angle_gamma   90.00
#
_symmetry.space_group_name_H-M   'P 1'
#
loop_
_entity.id
_entity.type
_entity.pdbx_description
1 polymer ?
#
loop_
_entity_poly.entity_id
_entity_poly.type
_entity_poly.pdbx_seq_one_letter_code
_entity_poly.pdbx_strand_id
1 'polypeptide(L)' 'MTETRDKSRISAFINDIQSLASSFIEIKFLHANRECNKVAHEIAKEGFKMENSTFWVEEVPVAAVVALEADRCWVDPPD' A
#
# COMPACT_ATOMS: atom_id res chain seq x y z
N MET A 1 -3.27 -15.52 -27.11
CA MET A 1 -4.08 -14.54 -26.36
C MET A 1 -3.50 -13.17 -26.67
N THR A 2 -4.28 -12.28 -27.27
CA THR A 2 -3.82 -10.93 -27.60
C THR A 2 -3.75 -10.11 -26.31
N GLU A 3 -2.54 -9.84 -25.82
CA GLU A 3 -2.33 -8.92 -24.71
C GLU A 3 -2.79 -7.52 -25.13
N THR A 4 -3.98 -7.13 -24.69
CA THR A 4 -4.38 -5.73 -24.68
C THR A 4 -3.46 -5.00 -23.71
N ARG A 5 -2.42 -4.34 -24.23
CA ARG A 5 -1.56 -3.48 -23.42
C ARG A 5 -2.40 -2.39 -22.76
N ASP A 6 -2.34 -2.34 -21.44
CA ASP A 6 -2.92 -1.25 -20.68
C ASP A 6 -2.19 0.06 -21.04
N LYS A 7 -2.96 1.06 -21.47
CA LYS A 7 -2.47 2.41 -21.83
C LYS A 7 -2.78 3.44 -20.74
N SER A 8 -3.25 3.00 -19.58
CA SER A 8 -3.51 3.88 -18.44
C SER A 8 -2.21 4.49 -17.92
N ARG A 9 -2.33 5.63 -17.21
CA ARG A 9 -1.21 6.27 -16.50
C ARG A 9 -0.65 5.40 -15.38
N ILE A 10 -1.37 4.34 -14.98
CA ILE A 10 -0.99 3.40 -13.92
C ILE A 10 -0.50 2.06 -14.46
N SER A 11 -0.38 1.91 -15.77
CA SER A 11 0.07 0.67 -16.43
C SER A 11 1.41 0.17 -15.90
N ALA A 12 2.34 1.08 -15.58
CA ALA A 12 3.61 0.71 -14.93
C ALA A 12 3.39 0.00 -13.58
N PHE A 13 2.52 0.54 -12.73
CA PHE A 13 2.19 -0.08 -11.44
C PHE A 13 1.48 -1.43 -11.62
N ILE A 14 0.60 -1.55 -12.60
CA ILE A 14 -0.10 -2.82 -12.88
C ILE A 14 0.89 -3.89 -13.32
N ASN A 15 1.83 -3.56 -14.22
CA ASN A 15 2.85 -4.49 -14.68
C ASN A 15 3.77 -4.93 -13.53
N ASP A 16 4.16 -4.00 -12.66
CA ASP A 16 4.97 -4.33 -11.48
C ASP A 16 4.21 -5.26 -10.52
N ILE A 17 2.93 -4.97 -10.24
CA ILE A 17 2.08 -5.82 -9.40
C ILE A 17 1.95 -7.21 -10.01
N GLN A 18 1.73 -7.32 -11.32
CA GLN A 18 1.62 -8.62 -12.01
C GLN A 18 2.95 -9.39 -11.99
N SER A 19 4.07 -8.71 -12.21
CA SER A 19 5.40 -9.30 -12.14
C SER A 19 5.68 -9.83 -10.74
N LEU A 20 5.44 -9.03 -9.70
CA LEU A 20 5.58 -9.45 -8.31
C LEU A 20 4.60 -10.57 -7.96
N ALA A 21 3.37 -10.52 -8.48
CA ALA A 21 2.36 -11.52 -8.21
C ALA A 21 2.79 -12.92 -8.67
N SER A 22 3.57 -13.01 -9.75
CA SER A 22 4.08 -14.28 -10.27
C SER A 22 5.03 -15.01 -9.29
N SER A 23 5.58 -14.33 -8.28
CA SER A 23 6.43 -14.96 -7.27
C SER A 23 5.64 -15.64 -6.13
N PHE A 24 4.32 -15.57 -6.15
CA PHE A 24 3.45 -16.17 -5.13
C PHE A 24 2.63 -17.32 -5.72
N ILE A 25 2.37 -18.34 -4.91
CA ILE A 25 1.55 -19.49 -5.31
C ILE A 25 0.07 -19.10 -5.42
N GLU A 26 -0.40 -18.23 -4.52
CA GLU A 26 -1.77 -17.74 -4.48
C GLU A 26 -1.77 -16.27 -4.03
N ILE A 27 -2.59 -15.43 -4.70
CA ILE A 27 -2.82 -14.03 -4.36
C ILE A 27 -4.31 -13.73 -4.37
N LYS A 28 -4.75 -12.92 -3.41
CA LYS A 28 -6.12 -12.41 -3.31
C LYS A 28 -6.10 -10.89 -3.23
N PHE A 29 -6.91 -10.25 -4.05
CA PHE A 29 -7.17 -8.82 -3.98
C PHE A 29 -8.50 -8.60 -3.27
N LEU A 30 -8.47 -7.90 -2.14
CA LEU A 30 -9.65 -7.58 -1.34
C LEU A 30 -9.83 -6.08 -1.30
N HIS A 31 -11.04 -5.61 -1.59
CA HIS A 31 -11.38 -4.22 -1.36
C HIS A 31 -11.68 -4.02 0.13
N ALA A 32 -10.95 -3.11 0.77
CA ALA A 32 -11.14 -2.78 2.17
C ALA A 32 -11.63 -1.33 2.33
N ASN A 33 -12.32 -1.06 3.43
CA ASN A 33 -12.72 0.30 3.77
C ASN A 33 -11.49 1.20 3.97
N ARG A 34 -11.67 2.51 3.78
CA ARG A 34 -10.59 3.50 3.96
C ARG A 34 -9.95 3.40 5.36
N GLU A 35 -10.77 3.11 6.37
CA GLU A 35 -10.32 2.98 7.76
C GLU A 35 -9.25 1.89 7.93
N CYS A 36 -9.32 0.80 7.15
CA CYS A 36 -8.34 -0.29 7.17
C CYS A 36 -7.02 0.08 6.46
N ASN A 37 -6.96 1.21 5.75
CA ASN A 37 -5.82 1.65 4.96
C ASN A 37 -5.13 2.90 5.55
N LYS A 38 -5.44 3.27 6.79
CA LYS A 38 -4.92 4.49 7.42
C LYS A 38 -3.39 4.56 7.48
N VAL A 39 -2.73 3.45 7.85
CA VAL A 39 -1.26 3.39 7.92
C VAL A 39 -0.64 3.64 6.54
N ALA A 40 -1.11 2.91 5.52
CA ALA A 40 -0.65 3.09 4.14
C ALA A 40 -0.91 4.52 3.61
N HIS A 41 -2.04 5.11 4.00
CA HIS A 41 -2.38 6.49 3.63
C HIS A 41 -1.40 7.51 4.23
N GLU A 42 -1.07 7.42 5.53
CA GLU A 42 -0.12 8.33 6.15
C GLU A 42 1.29 8.16 5.57
N ILE A 43 1.71 6.92 5.28
CA ILE A 43 2.98 6.64 4.57
C ILE A 43 3.03 7.36 3.21
N ALA A 44 2.01 7.17 2.39
CA ALA A 44 1.95 7.77 1.06
C ALA A 44 1.91 9.31 1.12
N LYS A 45 1.20 9.86 2.11
CA LYS A 45 1.08 11.29 2.34
C LYS A 45 2.39 11.92 2.80
N GLU A 46 3.17 11.26 3.65
CA GLU A 46 4.50 11.73 4.01
C GLU A 46 5.45 11.71 2.81
N GLY A 47 5.43 10.63 2.01
CA GLY A 47 6.18 10.57 0.76
C GLY A 47 5.78 11.67 -0.23
N PHE A 48 4.49 12.00 -0.33
CA PHE A 48 4.00 13.06 -1.21
C PHE A 48 4.49 14.47 -0.83
N LYS A 49 4.77 14.71 0.46
CA LYS A 49 5.33 15.99 0.93
C LYS A 49 6.80 16.16 0.57
N MET A 50 7.50 15.08 0.22
CA MET A 50 8.90 15.11 -0.14
C MET A 50 9.04 15.56 -1.60
N GLU A 51 9.83 16.60 -1.85
CA GLU A 51 10.06 17.10 -3.23
C GLU A 51 10.87 16.11 -4.08
N ASN A 52 11.67 15.26 -3.43
CA ASN A 52 12.54 14.29 -4.08
C ASN A 52 12.05 12.87 -3.87
N SER A 53 12.33 12.00 -4.83
CA SER A 53 12.15 10.56 -4.66
C SER A 53 13.21 10.05 -3.67
N THR A 54 12.80 9.87 -2.42
CA THR A 54 13.63 9.37 -1.32
C THR A 54 13.21 7.96 -0.94
N PHE A 55 14.19 7.14 -0.58
CA PHE A 55 13.97 5.79 -0.05
C PHE A 55 14.14 5.81 1.47
N TRP A 56 13.27 5.10 2.19
CA TRP A 56 13.46 4.90 3.63
C TRP A 56 14.50 3.81 3.85
N VAL A 57 15.53 4.16 4.63
CA VAL A 57 16.63 3.25 4.95
C VAL A 57 16.48 2.68 6.36
N GLU A 58 15.93 3.44 7.32
CA GLU A 58 15.89 3.02 8.73
C GLU A 58 14.55 3.32 9.43
N GLU A 59 14.11 4.58 9.53
CA GLU A 59 12.93 4.93 10.34
C GLU A 59 11.67 5.28 9.53
N VAL A 60 10.54 4.74 9.97
CA VAL A 60 9.19 5.01 9.44
C VAL A 60 8.70 6.37 10.00
N PRO A 61 7.99 7.20 9.22
CA PRO A 61 7.49 8.48 9.71
C PRO A 61 6.64 8.34 10.96
N VAL A 62 6.80 9.28 11.88
CA VAL A 62 6.05 9.33 13.15
C VAL A 62 4.54 9.21 12.92
N ALA A 63 4.00 9.87 11.89
CA ALA A 63 2.57 9.81 11.56
C ALA A 63 2.09 8.38 11.23
N ALA A 64 2.92 7.59 10.55
CA ALA A 64 2.60 6.20 10.23
C ALA A 64 2.73 5.29 11.46
N VAL A 65 3.67 5.57 12.37
CA VAL A 65 3.79 4.86 13.66
C VAL A 65 2.54 5.10 14.52
N VAL A 66 2.09 6.35 14.64
CA VAL A 66 0.86 6.69 15.38
C VAL A 66 -0.36 5.99 14.77
N ALA A 67 -0.47 5.97 13.44
CA ALA A 67 -1.55 5.26 12.76
C ALA A 67 -1.49 3.74 13.02
N LEU A 68 -0.29 3.16 13.06
CA LEU A 68 -0.08 1.75 13.35
C LEU A 68 -0.47 1.41 14.80
N GLU A 69 -0.09 2.23 15.77
CA GLU A 69 -0.47 2.02 17.17
C GLU A 69 -1.99 2.08 17.36
N ALA A 70 -2.65 3.03 16.70
CA ALA A 70 -4.11 3.13 16.72
C ALA A 70 -4.79 1.90 16.08
N ASP A 71 -4.22 1.38 14.99
CA ASP A 71 -4.70 0.16 14.31
C ASP A 71 -4.57 -1.06 15.23
N ARG A 72 -3.44 -1.21 15.93
CA ARG A 72 -3.23 -2.30 16.91
C ARG A 72 -4.15 -2.22 18.12
N CYS A 73 -4.63 -1.04 18.46
CA CYS A 73 -5.56 -0.84 19.58
C CYS A 73 -7.02 -1.16 19.22
N TRP A 74 -7.32 -1.52 17.97
CA TRP A 74 -8.58 -2.17 17.64
C TRP A 74 -8.57 -3.58 18.22
N VAL A 75 -9.11 -3.69 19.44
CA VAL A 75 -9.50 -4.98 20.02
C VAL A 75 -10.80 -5.38 19.31
N ASP A 76 -10.85 -6.57 18.72
CA ASP A 76 -12.10 -7.11 18.19
C ASP A 76 -13.18 -7.00 19.29
N PRO A 77 -14.36 -6.44 19.00
CA PRO A 77 -15.46 -6.50 19.95
C PRO A 77 -15.77 -7.97 20.23
N PRO A 78 -16.05 -8.36 21.49
CA PRO A 78 -16.41 -9.73 21.80
C PRO A 78 -17.66 -10.15 21.02
N ASP A 79 -17.59 -11.33 20.39
CA ASP A 79 -18.69 -11.99 19.65
C ASP A 79 -19.98 -12.12 20.47
#